data_AF-A0A959T9R3-F1
#
_entry.id   AF-A0A959T9R3-F1
#
_cell.length_a   1.000
_cell.length_b   1.000
_cell.length_c   1.000
_cell.angle_alpha   90.00
_cell.angle_beta   90.00
_cell.angle_gamma   90.00
#
_symmetry.space_group_name_H-M   'P 1'
#
loop_
_entity.id
_entity.type
_entity.pdbx_description
1 polymer ?
#
loop_
_entity_poly.entity_id
_entity_poly.type
_entity_poly.pdbx_seq_one_letter_code
_entity_poly.pdbx_strand_id
1 'polypeptide(L)'
;LTYLKAREFIMNLPSAVGEPEVAADPDGELALEWFGGRNRILSISISLNGRLTYVYRNGSTRLRGTLWYLDDEVPVEVIKLLEALRR
;
A
#
# COMPACT_ATOMS: atom_id res chain seq x y z
N LEU A 1 2.13 -17.12 4.65
CA LEU A 1 2.53 -16.87 3.24
C LEU A 1 2.22 -15.43 2.84
N THR A 2 1.04 -14.88 3.14
CA THR A 2 0.73 -13.45 2.90
C THR A 2 1.78 -12.51 3.48
N TYR A 3 2.28 -12.80 4.69
CA TYR A 3 3.40 -12.07 5.30
C TYR A 3 4.66 -11.99 4.42
N LEU A 4 5.05 -13.09 3.76
CA LEU A 4 6.23 -13.08 2.88
C LEU A 4 5.98 -12.18 1.67
N LYS A 5 4.78 -12.26 1.09
CA LYS A 5 4.38 -11.41 -0.05
C LYS A 5 4.34 -9.93 0.32
N ALA A 6 3.78 -9.59 1.49
CA ALA A 6 3.77 -8.22 2.00
C ALA A 6 5.19 -7.71 2.28
N ARG A 7 6.05 -8.55 2.87
CA ARG A 7 7.46 -8.21 3.11
C ARG A 7 8.20 -7.96 1.79
N GLU A 8 8.04 -8.83 0.79
CA GLU A 8 8.64 -8.65 -0.55
C GLU A 8 8.18 -7.35 -1.18
N PHE A 9 6.88 -7.06 -1.13
CA PHE A 9 6.31 -5.81 -1.62
C PHE A 9 6.97 -4.58 -0.96
N ILE A 10 7.05 -4.56 0.39
CA ILE A 10 7.67 -3.46 1.13
C ILE A 10 9.15 -3.30 0.77
N MET A 11 9.89 -4.41 0.65
CA MET A 11 11.32 -4.39 0.32
C MET A 11 11.60 -3.88 -1.10
N ASN A 12 10.62 -3.97 -2.01
CA ASN A 12 10.72 -3.48 -3.38
C ASN A 12 10.17 -2.05 -3.55
N LEU A 13 9.68 -1.41 -2.48
CA LEU A 13 9.30 -0.01 -2.52
C LEU A 13 10.54 0.89 -2.61
N PRO A 14 10.44 2.07 -3.26
CA PRO A 14 11.50 3.06 -3.21
C PRO A 14 11.80 3.48 -1.76
N SER A 15 13.08 3.51 -1.37
CA SER A 15 13.51 3.83 0.01
C SER A 15 13.00 5.17 0.55
N ALA A 16 12.62 6.09 -0.34
CA ALA A 16 12.12 7.41 0.00
C ALA A 16 10.66 7.43 0.51
N VAL A 17 9.88 6.34 0.45
CA VAL A 17 8.43 6.38 0.74
C VAL A 17 8.07 6.18 2.21
N GLY A 18 9.01 5.77 3.06
CA GLY A 18 8.78 5.48 4.48
C GLY A 18 8.13 4.12 4.71
N GLU A 19 8.27 3.61 5.94
CA GLU A 19 7.73 2.30 6.33
C GLU A 19 6.22 2.41 6.67
N PRO A 20 5.40 1.45 6.22
CA PRO A 20 3.99 1.41 6.62
C PRO A 20 3.81 0.88 8.05
N GLU A 21 2.70 1.26 8.67
CA GLU A 21 2.12 0.44 9.73
C GLU A 21 1.51 -0.82 9.12
N VAL A 22 1.70 -1.97 9.77
CA VAL A 22 1.24 -3.26 9.26
C VAL A 22 0.19 -3.84 10.22
N ALA A 23 -0.97 -4.19 9.67
CA ALA A 23 -2.04 -4.85 10.41
C ALA A 23 -2.51 -6.12 9.68
N ALA A 24 -2.98 -7.10 10.45
CA ALA A 24 -3.59 -8.30 9.90
C ALA A 24 -5.10 -8.13 9.78
N ASP A 25 -5.64 -8.38 8.60
CA ASP A 25 -7.08 -8.40 8.37
C ASP A 25 -7.67 -9.79 8.68
N PRO A 26 -8.95 -9.87 9.12
CA PRO A 26 -9.57 -11.14 9.51
C PRO A 26 -9.66 -12.19 8.40
N ASP A 27 -9.55 -11.77 7.14
CA ASP A 27 -9.59 -12.63 5.95
C ASP A 27 -8.21 -13.19 5.57
N GLY A 28 -7.16 -12.85 6.33
CA GLY A 28 -5.78 -13.30 6.09
C GLY A 28 -5.02 -12.44 5.07
N GLU A 29 -5.60 -11.33 4.63
CA GLU A 29 -4.87 -10.24 3.98
C GLU A 29 -4.06 -9.43 5.01
N LEU A 30 -3.11 -8.63 4.54
CA LEU A 30 -2.34 -7.70 5.38
C LEU A 30 -2.59 -6.28 4.89
N ALA A 31 -2.98 -5.41 5.81
CA ALA A 31 -3.10 -3.98 5.57
C ALA A 31 -1.76 -3.28 5.82
N LEU A 32 -1.39 -2.41 4.89
CA LEU A 32 -0.21 -1.56 4.90
C LEU A 32 -0.68 -0.10 4.87
N GLU A 33 -0.37 0.66 5.91
CA GLU A 33 -0.88 2.02 6.07
C GLU A 33 0.24 3.04 6.18
N TRP A 34 0.16 4.07 5.33
CA TRP A 34 1.02 5.25 5.40
C TRP A 34 0.20 6.46 5.78
N PHE A 35 0.72 7.26 6.72
CA PHE A 35 0.08 8.48 7.21
C PHE A 35 0.88 9.72 6.77
N GLY A 36 0.25 10.60 5.99
CA GLY A 36 0.85 11.84 5.46
C GLY A 36 0.54 13.09 6.30
N GLY A 37 0.09 12.92 7.54
CA GLY A 37 -0.42 13.99 8.41
C GLY A 37 -1.95 14.06 8.48
N ARG A 38 -2.50 15.24 8.82
CA ARG A 38 -3.94 15.38 9.11
C ARG A 38 -4.77 15.09 7.85
N ASN A 39 -5.65 14.09 7.95
CA ASN A 39 -6.57 13.67 6.89
C ASN A 39 -5.89 13.18 5.59
N ARG A 40 -4.69 12.59 5.72
CA ARG A 40 -3.92 12.03 4.61
C ARG A 40 -3.48 10.60 4.93
N ILE A 41 -3.99 9.64 4.16
CA ILE A 41 -3.68 8.22 4.36
C ILE A 41 -3.65 7.49 3.01
N LEU A 42 -2.72 6.56 2.87
CA LEU A 42 -2.80 5.48 1.89
C LEU A 42 -2.88 4.16 2.67
N SER A 43 -3.95 3.40 2.46
CA SER A 43 -4.11 2.06 3.01
C SER A 43 -4.18 1.08 1.85
N ILE A 44 -3.34 0.05 1.88
CA ILE A 44 -3.26 -1.01 0.88
C ILE A 44 -3.43 -2.34 1.60
N SER A 45 -4.45 -3.11 1.25
CA SER A 45 -4.54 -4.52 1.62
C SER A 45 -3.89 -5.39 0.56
N ILE A 46 -2.99 -6.28 0.97
CA ILE A 46 -2.33 -7.25 0.11
C ILE A 46 -2.76 -8.67 0.47
N SER A 47 -3.24 -9.38 -0.54
CA SER A 47 -3.59 -10.80 -0.43
C SER A 47 -2.43 -11.70 -0.86
N LEU A 48 -2.53 -13.00 -0.55
CA LEU A 48 -1.50 -13.98 -0.88
C LEU A 48 -1.17 -14.06 -2.39
N ASN A 49 -2.15 -13.84 -3.27
CA ASN A 49 -1.95 -13.94 -4.71
C ASN A 49 -1.39 -12.66 -5.34
N GLY A 50 -1.00 -11.67 -4.53
CA GLY A 50 -0.48 -10.39 -5.01
C GLY A 50 -1.56 -9.37 -5.39
N ARG A 51 -2.86 -9.68 -5.25
CA ARG A 51 -3.91 -8.67 -5.41
C ARG A 51 -3.75 -7.60 -4.32
N LEU A 52 -3.70 -6.35 -4.77
CA LEU A 52 -3.68 -5.16 -3.93
C LEU A 52 -5.05 -4.48 -4.01
N THR A 53 -5.70 -4.23 -2.89
CA THR A 53 -6.82 -3.27 -2.85
C THR A 53 -6.36 -2.04 -2.08
N TYR A 54 -6.73 -0.85 -2.53
CA TYR A 54 -6.25 0.37 -1.89
C TYR A 54 -7.34 1.41 -1.72
N VAL A 55 -7.13 2.25 -0.70
CA VAL A 55 -7.82 3.53 -0.50
C VAL A 55 -6.77 4.59 -0.24
N TYR A 56 -6.83 5.66 -1.01
CA TYR A 56 -6.06 6.87 -0.80
C TYR A 56 -6.99 8.01 -0.43
N ARG A 57 -6.62 8.77 0.60
CA ARG A 57 -7.32 9.99 1.00
C ARG A 57 -6.30 11.10 1.18
N ASN A 58 -6.56 12.25 0.59
CA ASN A 58 -5.81 13.48 0.83
C ASN A 58 -6.76 14.67 0.83
N GLY A 59 -7.12 15.14 2.02
CA GLY A 59 -8.15 16.19 2.16
C GLY A 59 -9.51 15.67 1.70
N SER A 60 -10.11 16.34 0.71
CA SER A 60 -11.37 15.94 0.07
C SER A 60 -11.18 14.89 -1.03
N THR A 61 -9.96 14.71 -1.53
CA THR A 61 -9.66 13.73 -2.57
C THR A 61 -9.69 12.33 -1.98
N ARG A 62 -10.47 11.44 -2.61
CA ARG A 62 -10.53 10.02 -2.27
C ARG A 62 -10.41 9.18 -3.53
N LEU A 63 -9.42 8.29 -3.58
CA LEU A 63 -9.23 7.31 -4.63
C LEU A 63 -9.32 5.91 -4.01
N ARG A 64 -9.78 4.94 -4.80
CA ARG A 64 -9.75 3.53 -4.42
C ARG A 64 -9.64 2.69 -5.68
N GLY A 65 -9.10 1.50 -5.54
CA GLY A 65 -8.99 0.59 -6.67
C GLY A 65 -8.39 -0.74 -6.31
N THR A 66 -8.11 -1.50 -7.36
CA THR A 66 -7.45 -2.80 -7.28
C THR A 66 -6.29 -2.79 -8.27
N LEU A 67 -5.14 -3.25 -7.82
CA LEU A 67 -3.92 -3.41 -8.58
C LEU A 67 -3.34 -4.80 -8.31
N TRP A 68 -2.27 -5.15 -9.00
CA TRP A 68 -1.63 -6.45 -8.87
C TRP A 68 -0.13 -6.28 -8.68
N TYR A 69 0.39 -6.92 -7.63
CA TYR A 69 1.81 -7.09 -7.40
C TYR A 69 2.23 -8.45 -7.96
N LEU A 70 2.79 -8.43 -9.17
CA LEU A 70 3.22 -9.63 -9.91
C LEU A 70 4.72 -9.49 -10.23
N ASP A 71 5.42 -10.62 -10.28
CA ASP A 71 6.83 -10.70 -10.68
C ASP A 71 7.74 -9.72 -9.93
N ASP A 72 7.42 -9.51 -8.65
CA ASP A 72 8.07 -8.59 -7.73
C ASP A 72 8.08 -7.11 -8.15
N GLU A 73 7.25 -6.72 -9.12
CA GLU A 73 7.11 -5.35 -9.62
C GLU A 73 6.02 -4.56 -8.90
N VAL A 74 6.41 -3.49 -8.20
CA VAL A 74 5.47 -2.57 -7.55
C VAL A 74 4.75 -1.74 -8.63
N PRO A 75 3.40 -1.71 -8.66
CA PRO A 75 2.67 -0.90 -9.62
C PRO A 75 3.03 0.59 -9.52
N VAL A 76 3.25 1.23 -10.67
CA VAL A 76 3.63 2.64 -10.74
C VAL A 76 2.60 3.56 -10.07
N GLU A 77 1.33 3.17 -10.08
CA GLU A 77 0.25 3.86 -9.38
C GLU A 77 0.47 3.92 -7.86
N VAL A 78 0.95 2.84 -7.25
CA VAL A 78 1.28 2.82 -5.81
C VAL A 78 2.37 3.82 -5.51
N ILE A 79 3.43 3.84 -6.32
CA ILE A 79 4.56 4.77 -6.15
C ILE A 79 4.08 6.22 -6.23
N LYS A 80 3.26 6.55 -7.23
CA LYS A 80 2.68 7.90 -7.38
C LYS A 80 1.82 8.31 -6.17
N LEU A 81 1.02 7.38 -5.62
CA LEU A 81 0.20 7.65 -4.44
C LEU A 81 1.06 7.89 -3.20
N LEU A 82 2.12 7.11 -3.00
CA LEU A 82 3.08 7.27 -1.89
C LEU A 82 3.82 8.61 -1.97
N GLU A 83 4.28 9.01 -3.16
CA GLU A 83 4.89 10.32 -3.38
C GLU A 83 3.92 11.47 -3.12
N ALA A 84 2.67 11.35 -3.63
CA ALA A 84 1.63 12.34 -3.43
C ALA A 84 1.19 12.46 -1.95
N LEU A 85 1.37 11.40 -1.15
CA LEU A 85 1.08 11.39 0.28
C LEU A 85 2.12 12.18 1.10
N ARG A 86 3.30 12.45 0.54
CA ARG A 86 4.38 13.17 1.24
C ARG A 86 4.42 14.68 0.96
N ARG A 87 3.84 15.14 -0.15
CA ARG A 87 3.84 16.56 -0.56
C ARG A 87 2.96 17.43 0.32
#